data_AF-A0A538SB46-F1
#
_entry.id   AF-A0A538SB46-F1
#
_cell.length_a   1.000
_cell.length_b   1.000
_cell.length_c   1.000
_cell.angle_alpha   90.00
_cell.angle_beta   90.00
_cell.angle_gamma   90.00
#
_symmetry.space_group_name_H-M   'P 1'
#
loop_
_entity.id
_entity.type
_entity.pdbx_description
1 polymer ?
#
loop_
_entity_poly.entity_id
_entity_poly.type
_entity_poly.pdbx_seq_one_letter_code
_entity_poly.pdbx_strand_id
1 'polypeptide(L)'
;MIRRILCGTVLLSLIALAKTEGQSPSDVRIDISSGGRRIRIHCEWLEPKGDKAAHAMSVTAEEVLASDLESSAVFSLTRAWVPGQQPFDIQATVGGQWSVSGNQVKLTGEVRDVPARRPILVREYRGPQSDWRSLVHRFADDVVLQFTGEAGVAQTRIAFVGGQGKVKELYVMDLDGARLRPLTADQSLVLSPAWSPAGSLMLFTSYRGGTGPQLYVISSEGGREYLISGRPGLNTCPSYSPDGREILCTLSQDGNPEVYMLDARGGSPRRLTDSPSIDTSPCWSPTGREIAFTSDRTGTPQVYVMDREGGNVRRLTYDVEYTDSPAWSPRGDRIAFVARTGAGFDIYLCRPDGSGLRLAVSGGSNENPRWSPDGRHLLFASNRDSIPGLYVTDLDDRSPRRLDLGGLRAQSPAWSPRLPGAGSAVNLNLDDAKRGGTR
;
A
#
# COMPACT_ATOMS: atom_id res chain seq x y z
N MET A 1 67.77 -42.81 -52.29
CA MET A 1 67.55 -44.16 -51.72
C MET A 1 66.19 -44.19 -51.04
N ILE A 2 65.32 -45.14 -51.44
CA ILE A 2 64.22 -45.80 -50.67
C ILE A 2 63.14 -44.88 -50.04
N ARG A 3 61.98 -44.60 -50.67
CA ARG A 3 60.69 -45.35 -50.80
C ARG A 3 59.86 -45.60 -49.51
N ARG A 4 58.65 -45.00 -49.52
CA ARG A 4 57.29 -45.57 -49.24
C ARG A 4 56.68 -45.58 -47.80
N ILE A 5 55.56 -44.85 -47.61
CA ILE A 5 54.15 -45.28 -47.32
C ILE A 5 53.34 -44.34 -46.36
N LEU A 6 52.07 -44.14 -46.74
CA LEU A 6 50.86 -43.56 -46.12
C LEU A 6 50.87 -43.22 -44.60
N CYS A 7 50.17 -42.15 -44.19
CA CYS A 7 48.77 -42.21 -43.72
C CYS A 7 48.22 -40.86 -43.20
N GLY A 8 46.93 -40.60 -43.40
CA GLY A 8 46.08 -39.97 -42.37
C GLY A 8 45.79 -38.47 -42.47
N THR A 9 44.85 -38.08 -43.34
CA THR A 9 44.06 -36.85 -43.19
C THR A 9 43.05 -37.02 -42.05
N VAL A 10 43.16 -36.20 -41.00
CA VAL A 10 42.12 -36.04 -39.96
C VAL A 10 41.45 -34.68 -40.17
N LEU A 11 40.23 -34.72 -40.72
CA LEU A 11 39.32 -33.58 -40.79
C LEU A 11 38.42 -33.66 -39.55
N LEU A 12 38.65 -32.81 -38.54
CA LEU A 12 37.76 -32.71 -37.39
C LEU A 12 36.51 -31.92 -37.81
N SER A 13 35.42 -32.63 -38.07
CA SER A 13 34.08 -32.07 -38.20
C SER A 13 33.53 -31.70 -36.82
N LEU A 14 33.47 -30.40 -36.51
CA LEU A 14 32.68 -29.89 -35.39
C LEU A 14 31.18 -29.99 -35.73
N ILE A 15 30.50 -30.90 -35.04
CA ILE A 15 29.03 -30.93 -34.99
C ILE A 15 28.58 -29.75 -34.13
N ALA A 16 28.04 -28.71 -34.77
CA ALA A 16 27.30 -27.68 -34.06
C ALA A 16 25.97 -28.28 -33.58
N LEU A 17 25.87 -28.56 -32.29
CA LEU A 17 24.58 -28.76 -31.63
C LEU A 17 23.82 -27.44 -31.72
N ALA A 18 22.78 -27.38 -32.56
CA ALA A 18 21.82 -26.30 -32.51
C ALA A 18 21.15 -26.33 -31.12
N LYS A 19 21.51 -25.37 -30.26
CA LYS A 19 20.69 -25.05 -29.09
C LYS A 19 19.38 -24.50 -29.63
N THR A 20 18.30 -25.23 -29.41
CA THR A 20 16.95 -24.67 -29.42
C THR A 20 16.89 -23.59 -28.35
N GLU A 21 16.98 -22.33 -28.75
CA GLU A 21 16.62 -21.21 -27.90
C GLU A 21 15.12 -21.32 -27.60
N GLY A 22 14.80 -21.84 -26.42
CA GLY A 22 13.50 -21.64 -25.82
C GLY A 22 13.36 -20.14 -25.56
N GLN A 23 12.56 -19.46 -26.37
CA GLN A 23 12.13 -18.10 -26.07
C GLN A 23 11.47 -18.11 -24.69
N SER A 24 12.15 -17.48 -23.73
CA SER A 24 11.55 -17.15 -22.43
C SER A 24 10.35 -16.21 -22.69
N PRO A 25 9.29 -16.27 -21.86
CA PRO A 25 8.18 -15.34 -21.98
C PRO A 25 8.72 -13.92 -22.04
N SER A 26 8.27 -13.14 -23.01
CA SER A 26 8.57 -11.72 -23.10
C SER A 26 8.01 -11.01 -21.87
N ASP A 27 8.82 -10.93 -20.82
CA ASP A 27 8.58 -10.12 -19.62
C ASP A 27 8.62 -8.65 -20.03
N VAL A 28 7.53 -8.15 -20.62
CA VAL A 28 7.30 -6.72 -20.79
C VAL A 28 6.95 -6.19 -19.40
N ARG A 29 7.98 -5.88 -18.61
CA ARG A 29 7.83 -5.19 -17.33
C ARG A 29 7.79 -3.69 -17.61
N ILE A 30 6.68 -3.05 -17.27
CA ILE A 30 6.53 -1.60 -17.41
C ILE A 30 6.97 -0.95 -16.10
N ASP A 31 7.88 0.01 -16.21
CA ASP A 31 8.21 0.90 -15.10
C ASP A 31 7.10 1.96 -14.94
N ILE A 32 6.28 1.80 -13.89
CA ILE A 32 5.20 2.74 -13.55
C ILE A 32 5.70 3.65 -12.42
N SER A 33 6.70 4.49 -12.73
CA SER A 33 7.30 5.46 -11.79
C SER A 33 6.64 6.85 -11.84
N SER A 34 5.75 7.11 -12.80
CA SER A 34 4.96 8.35 -12.87
C SER A 34 3.83 8.26 -13.90
N GLY A 35 2.56 8.38 -13.48
CA GLY A 35 1.43 8.79 -14.33
C GLY A 35 1.30 8.12 -15.71
N GLY A 36 1.69 6.85 -15.84
CA GLY A 36 1.72 6.15 -17.11
C GLY A 36 0.32 5.84 -17.66
N ARG A 37 0.23 5.66 -18.98
CA ARG A 37 -1.00 5.16 -19.61
C ARG A 37 -1.34 3.79 -19.03
N ARG A 38 -2.48 3.69 -18.36
CA ARG A 38 -2.98 2.44 -17.79
C ARG A 38 -3.18 1.37 -18.85
N ILE A 39 -2.89 0.13 -18.50
CA ILE A 39 -3.08 -1.06 -19.34
C ILE A 39 -4.59 -1.27 -19.48
N ARG A 40 -5.07 -1.39 -20.72
CA ARG A 40 -6.49 -1.69 -20.96
C ARG A 40 -6.72 -3.18 -20.88
N ILE A 41 -7.55 -3.60 -19.95
CA ILE A 41 -7.95 -5.00 -19.79
C ILE A 41 -9.47 -5.14 -19.83
N HIS A 42 -9.92 -6.36 -20.12
CA HIS A 42 -11.33 -6.71 -20.03
C HIS A 42 -11.54 -7.66 -18.85
N CYS A 43 -12.41 -7.26 -17.92
CA CYS A 43 -12.83 -8.13 -16.83
C CYS A 43 -13.99 -9.01 -17.33
N GLU A 44 -13.72 -10.31 -17.40
CA GLU A 44 -14.66 -11.36 -17.73
C GLU A 44 -15.34 -11.89 -16.46
N TRP A 45 -16.37 -12.71 -16.67
CA TRP A 45 -17.09 -13.34 -15.59
C TRP A 45 -16.21 -14.30 -14.80
N LEU A 46 -16.47 -14.38 -13.49
CA LEU A 46 -16.03 -15.52 -12.68
C LEU A 46 -17.06 -16.64 -12.84
N GLU A 47 -16.87 -17.52 -13.82
CA GLU A 47 -17.83 -18.56 -14.21
C GLU A 47 -18.18 -19.47 -13.02
N PRO A 48 -19.42 -19.43 -12.50
CA PRO A 48 -19.79 -20.23 -11.36
C PRO A 48 -20.03 -21.69 -11.76
N LYS A 49 -19.41 -22.60 -11.02
CA LYS A 49 -19.68 -24.04 -11.04
C LYS A 49 -20.41 -24.41 -9.75
N GLY A 50 -21.66 -24.84 -9.90
CA GLY A 50 -22.46 -25.33 -8.78
C GLY A 50 -23.87 -24.77 -8.76
N ASP A 51 -24.40 -24.59 -7.55
CA ASP A 51 -25.77 -24.18 -7.29
C ASP A 51 -25.96 -22.65 -7.36
N LYS A 52 -27.19 -22.20 -7.02
CA LYS A 52 -27.53 -20.77 -6.98
C LYS A 52 -26.69 -19.96 -5.98
N ALA A 53 -26.21 -20.58 -4.89
CA ALA A 53 -25.40 -19.88 -3.90
C ALA A 53 -24.00 -19.60 -4.45
N ALA A 54 -23.40 -20.57 -5.17
CA ALA A 54 -22.15 -20.37 -5.89
C ALA A 54 -22.26 -19.23 -6.92
N HIS A 55 -23.39 -19.13 -7.64
CA HIS A 55 -23.65 -18.05 -8.59
C HIS A 55 -23.78 -16.68 -7.91
N ALA A 56 -24.54 -16.57 -6.81
CA ALA A 56 -24.68 -15.29 -6.10
C ALA A 56 -23.33 -14.77 -5.58
N MET A 57 -22.49 -15.66 -5.01
CA MET A 57 -21.16 -15.29 -4.54
C MET A 57 -20.22 -14.88 -5.69
N SER A 58 -20.31 -15.51 -6.86
CA SER A 58 -19.44 -15.18 -7.98
C SER A 58 -19.70 -13.77 -8.52
N VAL A 59 -20.96 -13.33 -8.53
CA VAL A 59 -21.31 -11.95 -8.93
C VAL A 59 -20.66 -10.92 -8.00
N THR A 60 -20.77 -11.10 -6.68
CA THR A 60 -20.10 -10.20 -5.73
C THR A 60 -18.58 -10.30 -5.84
N ALA A 61 -18.02 -11.49 -6.08
CA ALA A 61 -16.59 -11.69 -6.27
C ALA A 61 -16.05 -10.97 -7.52
N GLU A 62 -16.81 -10.95 -8.61
CA GLU A 62 -16.45 -10.26 -9.84
C GLU A 62 -16.45 -8.73 -9.67
N GLU A 63 -17.45 -8.18 -8.97
CA GLU A 63 -17.48 -6.74 -8.65
C GLU A 63 -16.26 -6.30 -7.85
N VAL A 64 -15.85 -7.12 -6.88
CA VAL A 64 -14.63 -6.89 -6.09
C VAL A 64 -13.39 -6.96 -6.97
N LEU A 65 -13.25 -8.00 -7.80
CA LEU A 65 -12.11 -8.14 -8.71
C LEU A 65 -11.98 -6.93 -9.64
N ALA A 66 -13.08 -6.50 -10.25
CA ALA A 66 -13.08 -5.34 -11.14
C ALA A 66 -12.72 -4.05 -10.39
N SER A 67 -13.28 -3.85 -9.19
CA SER A 67 -12.97 -2.69 -8.34
C SER A 67 -11.49 -2.64 -7.95
N ASP A 68 -10.90 -3.77 -7.57
CA ASP A 68 -9.50 -3.88 -7.18
C ASP A 68 -8.56 -3.57 -8.34
N LEU A 69 -8.82 -4.16 -9.50
CA LEU A 69 -8.03 -3.92 -10.71
C LEU A 69 -8.14 -2.45 -11.14
N GLU A 70 -9.32 -1.84 -11.05
CA GLU A 70 -9.55 -0.43 -11.43
C GLU A 70 -8.85 0.53 -10.48
N SER A 71 -8.85 0.20 -9.19
CA SER A 71 -8.24 0.98 -8.12
C SER A 71 -6.73 0.80 -8.01
N SER A 72 -6.13 -0.11 -8.78
CA SER A 72 -4.68 -0.43 -8.71
C SER A 72 -3.73 0.65 -9.26
N ALA A 73 -4.27 1.68 -9.91
CA ALA A 73 -3.53 2.63 -10.78
C ALA A 73 -2.81 2.00 -11.99
N VAL A 74 -2.89 0.68 -12.20
CA VAL A 74 -2.23 -0.02 -13.32
C VAL A 74 -3.18 -0.19 -14.49
N PHE A 75 -4.46 -0.46 -14.21
CA PHE A 75 -5.42 -0.87 -15.23
C PHE A 75 -6.51 0.17 -15.49
N SER A 76 -6.99 0.16 -16.73
CA SER A 76 -8.28 0.72 -17.12
C SER A 76 -9.13 -0.43 -17.67
N LEU A 77 -10.38 -0.52 -17.23
CA LEU A 77 -11.20 -1.71 -17.45
C LEU A 77 -12.38 -1.45 -18.38
N THR A 78 -12.67 -2.47 -19.19
CA THR A 78 -13.99 -2.72 -19.74
C THR A 78 -14.56 -3.98 -19.08
N ARG A 79 -15.88 -4.13 -19.06
CA ARG A 79 -16.58 -5.15 -18.28
C ARG A 79 -17.56 -5.92 -19.18
N ALA A 80 -17.59 -7.25 -19.08
CA ALA A 80 -18.40 -8.10 -19.96
C ALA A 80 -19.93 -7.89 -19.82
N TRP A 81 -20.39 -7.35 -18.68
CA TRP A 81 -21.81 -7.23 -18.34
C TRP A 81 -22.42 -5.85 -18.57
N VAL A 82 -21.66 -4.91 -19.17
CA VAL A 82 -22.18 -3.59 -19.53
C VAL A 82 -22.70 -3.64 -20.97
N PRO A 83 -24.02 -3.56 -21.22
CA PRO A 83 -24.59 -3.66 -22.56
C PRO A 83 -24.02 -2.58 -23.49
N GLY A 84 -23.60 -2.97 -24.70
CA GLY A 84 -23.05 -2.06 -25.71
C GLY A 84 -21.55 -1.77 -25.58
N GLN A 85 -20.88 -2.22 -24.53
CA GLN A 85 -19.40 -2.23 -24.49
C GLN A 85 -18.87 -3.55 -25.06
N GLN A 86 -18.51 -3.56 -26.35
CA GLN A 86 -17.59 -4.58 -26.86
C GLN A 86 -16.15 -4.15 -26.55
N PRO A 87 -15.31 -5.06 -26.03
CA PRO A 87 -13.92 -4.72 -25.76
C PRO A 87 -13.19 -4.39 -27.08
N PHE A 88 -12.72 -3.15 -27.21
CA PHE A 88 -11.84 -2.72 -28.29
C PHE A 88 -10.49 -2.32 -27.70
N ASP A 89 -9.40 -2.69 -28.39
CA ASP A 89 -8.05 -2.21 -28.07
C ASP A 89 -7.62 -2.54 -26.62
N ILE A 90 -7.94 -3.78 -26.20
CA ILE A 90 -7.54 -4.39 -24.92
C ILE A 90 -6.25 -5.22 -25.10
N GLN A 91 -5.44 -5.29 -24.04
CA GLN A 91 -4.19 -6.04 -24.01
C GLN A 91 -4.36 -7.43 -23.38
N ALA A 92 -5.28 -7.57 -22.43
CA ALA A 92 -5.56 -8.84 -21.78
C ALA A 92 -7.02 -8.98 -21.33
N THR A 93 -7.46 -10.23 -21.16
CA THR A 93 -8.67 -10.55 -20.39
C THR A 93 -8.30 -11.12 -19.03
N VAL A 94 -9.14 -10.85 -18.03
CA VAL A 94 -8.99 -11.33 -16.66
C VAL A 94 -10.32 -11.91 -16.22
N GLY A 95 -10.33 -13.18 -15.84
CA GLY A 95 -11.54 -13.90 -15.44
C GLY A 95 -11.19 -15.19 -14.73
N GLY A 96 -12.11 -16.15 -14.69
CA GLY A 96 -11.80 -17.45 -14.10
C GLY A 96 -13.02 -18.31 -13.81
N GLN A 97 -12.78 -19.40 -13.08
CA GLN A 97 -13.82 -20.29 -12.59
C GLN A 97 -14.01 -20.13 -11.08
N TRP A 98 -15.24 -20.10 -10.65
CA TRP A 98 -15.65 -20.01 -9.25
C TRP A 98 -16.39 -21.28 -8.84
N SER A 99 -16.06 -21.88 -7.71
CA SER A 99 -16.82 -23.02 -7.19
C SER A 99 -16.91 -23.00 -5.69
N VAL A 100 -18.04 -23.47 -5.18
CA VAL A 100 -18.32 -23.57 -3.75
C VAL A 100 -18.68 -25.03 -3.43
N SER A 101 -18.05 -25.60 -2.41
CA SER A 101 -18.32 -26.96 -1.97
C SER A 101 -18.26 -27.03 -0.44
N GLY A 102 -19.40 -27.27 0.21
CA GLY A 102 -19.51 -27.16 1.66
C GLY A 102 -19.03 -25.78 2.13
N ASN A 103 -18.16 -25.73 3.14
CA ASN A 103 -17.57 -24.48 3.63
C ASN A 103 -16.34 -24.01 2.82
N GLN A 104 -16.06 -24.55 1.64
CA GLN A 104 -14.87 -24.19 0.86
C GLN A 104 -15.24 -23.43 -0.41
N VAL A 105 -14.44 -22.41 -0.71
CA VAL A 105 -14.46 -21.67 -1.97
C VAL A 105 -13.19 -21.98 -2.73
N LYS A 106 -13.33 -22.07 -4.04
CA LYS A 106 -12.22 -22.16 -4.96
C LYS A 106 -12.39 -21.19 -6.12
N LEU A 107 -11.38 -20.36 -6.31
CA LEU A 107 -11.21 -19.48 -7.45
C LEU A 107 -10.06 -20.00 -8.30
N THR A 108 -10.31 -20.33 -9.56
CA THR A 108 -9.25 -20.56 -10.56
C THR A 108 -9.21 -19.33 -11.45
N GLY A 109 -8.33 -18.40 -11.14
CA GLY A 109 -8.15 -17.16 -11.89
C GLY A 109 -7.27 -17.35 -13.11
N GLU A 110 -7.61 -16.70 -14.21
CA GLU A 110 -6.90 -16.75 -15.48
C GLU A 110 -6.72 -15.34 -16.06
N VAL A 111 -5.52 -15.09 -16.60
CA VAL A 111 -5.21 -13.91 -17.41
C VAL A 111 -4.76 -14.37 -18.78
N ARG A 112 -5.40 -13.87 -19.83
CA ARG A 112 -5.05 -14.18 -21.22
C ARG A 112 -4.53 -12.94 -21.92
N ASP A 113 -3.38 -13.07 -22.55
CA ASP A 113 -2.89 -12.08 -23.49
C ASP A 113 -3.71 -12.18 -24.79
N VAL A 114 -4.38 -11.09 -25.15
CA VAL A 114 -5.28 -11.05 -26.31
C VAL A 114 -4.49 -11.07 -27.63
N PRO A 115 -3.44 -10.24 -27.81
CA PRO A 115 -2.59 -10.31 -29.01
C PRO A 115 -1.96 -11.69 -29.27
N ALA A 116 -1.42 -12.33 -28.23
CA ALA A 116 -0.72 -13.61 -28.31
C ALA A 116 -1.65 -14.82 -28.18
N ARG A 117 -2.94 -14.60 -27.88
CA ARG A 117 -3.98 -15.63 -27.71
C ARG A 117 -3.55 -16.77 -26.77
N ARG A 118 -2.87 -16.44 -25.67
CA ARG A 118 -2.37 -17.44 -24.71
C ARG A 118 -2.60 -17.01 -23.27
N PRO A 119 -2.84 -17.97 -22.34
CA PRO A 119 -2.81 -17.68 -20.92
C PRO A 119 -1.40 -17.26 -20.50
N ILE A 120 -1.31 -16.18 -19.71
CA ILE A 120 -0.07 -15.68 -19.10
C ILE A 120 -0.07 -15.87 -17.57
N LEU A 121 -1.25 -16.07 -16.96
CA LEU A 121 -1.40 -16.48 -15.57
C LEU A 121 -2.59 -17.44 -15.46
N VAL A 122 -2.38 -18.57 -14.80
CA VAL A 122 -3.47 -19.45 -14.32
C VAL A 122 -3.12 -19.87 -12.90
N ARG A 123 -3.95 -19.47 -11.93
CA ARG A 123 -3.67 -19.71 -10.52
C ARG A 123 -4.94 -20.13 -9.78
N GLU A 124 -4.80 -21.11 -8.90
CA GLU A 124 -5.89 -21.60 -8.07
C GLU A 124 -5.73 -21.09 -6.63
N TYR A 125 -6.82 -20.58 -6.08
CA TYR A 125 -6.93 -20.08 -4.71
C TYR A 125 -8.03 -20.86 -3.99
N ARG A 126 -7.75 -21.28 -2.76
CA ARG A 126 -8.69 -22.05 -1.94
C ARG A 126 -8.70 -21.54 -0.51
N GLY A 127 -9.89 -21.55 0.09
CA GLY A 127 -10.09 -21.17 1.47
C GLY A 127 -11.52 -21.39 1.94
N PRO A 128 -11.80 -21.15 3.22
CA PRO A 128 -13.15 -21.18 3.73
C PRO A 128 -14.03 -20.11 3.05
N GLN A 129 -15.35 -20.33 3.00
CA GLN A 129 -16.28 -19.34 2.45
C GLN A 129 -16.12 -17.96 3.11
N SER A 130 -15.76 -17.87 4.39
CA SER A 130 -15.50 -16.59 5.08
C SER A 130 -14.40 -15.74 4.45
N ASP A 131 -13.48 -16.36 3.71
CA ASP A 131 -12.27 -15.71 3.19
C ASP A 131 -12.37 -15.41 1.69
N TRP A 132 -13.55 -15.65 1.08
CA TRP A 132 -13.79 -15.50 -0.36
C TRP A 132 -13.24 -14.17 -0.91
N ARG A 133 -13.45 -13.07 -0.18
CA ARG A 133 -13.03 -11.72 -0.57
C ARG A 133 -11.51 -11.60 -0.60
N SER A 134 -10.83 -12.20 0.38
CA SER A 134 -9.36 -12.20 0.45
C SER A 134 -8.74 -13.04 -0.68
N LEU A 135 -9.41 -14.11 -1.13
CA LEU A 135 -8.97 -14.87 -2.32
C LEU A 135 -9.06 -14.01 -3.60
N VAL A 136 -10.12 -13.21 -3.75
CA VAL A 136 -10.30 -12.29 -4.88
C VAL A 136 -9.23 -11.20 -4.87
N HIS A 137 -9.01 -10.54 -3.72
CA HIS A 137 -7.95 -9.54 -3.58
C HIS A 137 -6.58 -10.09 -3.93
N ARG A 138 -6.29 -11.32 -3.49
CA ARG A 138 -5.04 -12.00 -3.83
C ARG A 138 -4.91 -12.26 -5.33
N PHE A 139 -5.99 -12.64 -5.98
CA PHE A 139 -5.98 -12.77 -7.44
C PHE A 139 -5.72 -11.42 -8.12
N ALA A 140 -6.39 -10.34 -7.71
CA ALA A 140 -6.13 -9.00 -8.25
C ALA A 140 -4.67 -8.56 -8.05
N ASP A 141 -4.09 -8.82 -6.87
CA ASP A 141 -2.68 -8.53 -6.56
C ASP A 141 -1.72 -9.34 -7.45
N ASP A 142 -2.05 -10.59 -7.74
CA ASP A 142 -1.27 -11.46 -8.62
C ASP A 142 -1.37 -11.04 -10.09
N VAL A 143 -2.52 -10.50 -10.53
CA VAL A 143 -2.66 -9.87 -11.85
C VAL A 143 -1.76 -8.63 -11.93
N VAL A 144 -1.79 -7.75 -10.92
CA VAL A 144 -0.89 -6.58 -10.86
C VAL A 144 0.57 -7.01 -10.89
N LEU A 145 0.93 -8.03 -10.11
CA LEU A 145 2.28 -8.62 -10.09
C LEU A 145 2.72 -9.11 -11.47
N GLN A 146 1.83 -9.79 -12.19
CA GLN A 146 2.13 -10.33 -13.53
C GLN A 146 2.51 -9.23 -14.54
N PHE A 147 1.89 -8.05 -14.46
CA PHE A 147 2.16 -6.95 -15.41
C PHE A 147 3.26 -5.99 -14.95
N THR A 148 3.49 -5.86 -13.64
CA THR A 148 4.37 -4.81 -13.10
C THR A 148 5.62 -5.35 -12.42
N GLY A 149 5.65 -6.64 -12.06
CA GLY A 149 6.72 -7.21 -11.22
C GLY A 149 6.59 -6.85 -9.73
N GLU A 150 5.58 -6.08 -9.32
CA GLU A 150 5.29 -5.76 -7.93
C GLU A 150 3.87 -6.19 -7.55
N ALA A 151 3.70 -6.78 -6.36
CA ALA A 151 2.37 -7.14 -5.88
C ALA A 151 1.46 -5.91 -5.74
N GLY A 152 0.17 -6.09 -6.04
CA GLY A 152 -0.86 -5.08 -5.81
C GLY A 152 -1.08 -4.75 -4.33
N VAL A 153 -2.12 -3.96 -4.07
CA VAL A 153 -2.49 -3.47 -2.74
C VAL A 153 -3.93 -3.84 -2.34
N ALA A 154 -4.61 -4.70 -3.09
CA ALA A 154 -6.00 -5.06 -2.83
C ALA A 154 -6.20 -5.71 -1.45
N GLN A 155 -5.22 -6.51 -0.99
CA GLN A 155 -5.27 -7.14 0.34
C GLN A 155 -4.91 -6.21 1.51
N THR A 156 -4.53 -4.96 1.24
CA THR A 156 -4.14 -4.02 2.29
C THR A 156 -5.38 -3.52 3.05
N ARG A 157 -5.12 -2.96 4.22
CA ARG A 157 -6.13 -2.40 5.12
C ARG A 157 -5.85 -0.94 5.40
N ILE A 158 -6.88 -0.21 5.75
CA ILE A 158 -6.82 1.17 6.21
C ILE A 158 -7.18 1.19 7.69
N ALA A 159 -6.34 1.84 8.49
CA ALA A 159 -6.69 2.24 9.84
C ALA A 159 -6.89 3.75 9.90
N PHE A 160 -7.80 4.21 10.74
CA PHE A 160 -8.11 5.63 10.85
C PHE A 160 -8.79 5.96 12.16
N VAL A 161 -8.79 7.23 12.52
CA VAL A 161 -9.51 7.73 13.67
C VAL A 161 -10.90 8.17 13.23
N GLY A 162 -11.93 7.53 13.76
CA GLY A 162 -13.34 7.74 13.43
C GLY A 162 -14.16 8.19 14.63
N GLY A 163 -15.16 9.04 14.39
CA GLY A 163 -16.10 9.47 15.44
C GLY A 163 -16.52 10.93 15.32
N GLN A 164 -17.40 11.38 16.22
CA GLN A 164 -17.85 12.77 16.31
C GLN A 164 -17.65 13.32 17.72
N GLY A 165 -17.31 14.61 17.81
CA GLY A 165 -17.11 15.29 19.09
C GLY A 165 -15.80 14.92 19.78
N LYS A 166 -15.86 14.72 21.10
CA LYS A 166 -14.68 14.48 21.96
C LYS A 166 -14.20 13.03 21.98
N VAL A 167 -15.07 12.09 21.65
CA VAL A 167 -14.73 10.65 21.60
C VAL A 167 -14.39 10.29 20.16
N LYS A 168 -13.18 9.76 19.96
CA LYS A 168 -12.71 9.33 18.65
C LYS A 168 -11.93 8.03 18.81
N GLU A 169 -12.42 6.99 18.16
CA GLU A 169 -11.88 5.64 18.27
C GLU A 169 -11.06 5.30 17.03
N LEU A 170 -10.15 4.34 17.18
CA LEU A 170 -9.44 3.74 16.07
C LEU A 170 -10.35 2.72 15.38
N TYR A 171 -10.44 2.80 14.06
CA TYR A 171 -11.13 1.85 13.20
C TYR A 171 -10.15 1.19 12.23
N VAL A 172 -10.52 0.00 11.75
CA VAL A 172 -9.83 -0.71 10.67
C VAL A 172 -10.84 -1.23 9.66
N MET A 173 -10.47 -1.20 8.38
CA MET A 173 -11.24 -1.75 7.26
C MET A 173 -10.30 -2.25 6.16
N ASP A 174 -10.82 -3.05 5.24
CA ASP A 174 -10.14 -3.33 3.98
C ASP A 174 -10.03 -2.08 3.12
N LEU A 175 -9.09 -2.05 2.16
CA LEU A 175 -8.92 -0.92 1.24
C LEU A 175 -10.23 -0.51 0.55
N ASP A 176 -11.09 -1.47 0.25
CA ASP A 176 -12.37 -1.26 -0.42
C ASP A 176 -13.54 -0.90 0.51
N GLY A 177 -13.28 -0.71 1.81
CA GLY A 177 -14.28 -0.34 2.83
C GLY A 177 -14.98 -1.52 3.50
N ALA A 178 -14.77 -2.75 3.03
CA ALA A 178 -15.32 -3.93 3.70
C ALA A 178 -14.67 -4.20 5.06
N ARG A 179 -15.35 -5.02 5.88
CA ARG A 179 -14.89 -5.43 7.23
C ARG A 179 -14.56 -4.24 8.14
N LEU A 180 -15.22 -3.09 7.94
CA LEU A 180 -15.10 -1.93 8.81
C LEU A 180 -15.53 -2.28 10.24
N ARG A 181 -14.61 -2.08 11.19
CA ARG A 181 -14.85 -2.30 12.62
C ARG A 181 -14.02 -1.37 13.50
N PRO A 182 -14.50 -1.01 14.70
CA PRO A 182 -13.66 -0.36 15.69
C PRO A 182 -12.56 -1.33 16.18
N LEU A 183 -11.42 -0.77 16.53
CA LEU A 183 -10.27 -1.46 17.13
C LEU A 183 -10.10 -1.07 18.60
N THR A 184 -10.45 0.18 18.95
CA THR A 184 -10.53 0.68 20.33
C THR A 184 -11.98 1.00 20.69
N ALA A 185 -12.25 1.06 22.00
CA ALA A 185 -13.54 1.47 22.56
C ALA A 185 -13.32 2.15 23.93
N ASP A 186 -12.23 2.92 24.05
CA ASP A 186 -11.74 3.46 25.32
C ASP A 186 -12.47 4.75 25.74
N GLN A 187 -13.40 5.25 24.92
CA GLN A 187 -14.12 6.51 25.09
C GLN A 187 -13.18 7.71 25.23
N SER A 188 -11.98 7.60 24.64
CA SER A 188 -10.96 8.63 24.67
C SER A 188 -10.70 9.22 23.28
N LEU A 189 -9.78 10.17 23.23
CA LEU A 189 -9.26 10.72 21.99
C LEU A 189 -8.08 9.86 21.54
N VAL A 190 -8.27 9.12 20.43
CA VAL A 190 -7.19 8.42 19.72
C VAL A 190 -6.70 9.26 18.54
N LEU A 191 -5.38 9.28 18.31
CA LEU A 191 -4.72 10.02 17.22
C LEU A 191 -3.57 9.22 16.60
N SER A 192 -3.22 9.60 15.37
CA SER A 192 -1.99 9.19 14.66
C SER A 192 -1.68 7.68 14.73
N PRO A 193 -2.56 6.81 14.22
CA PRO A 193 -2.25 5.39 14.10
C PRO A 193 -1.08 5.13 13.13
N ALA A 194 -0.33 4.08 13.41
CA ALA A 194 0.78 3.60 12.59
C ALA A 194 0.84 2.06 12.64
N TRP A 195 0.88 1.43 11.47
CA TRP A 195 1.02 -0.02 11.34
C TRP A 195 2.47 -0.45 11.63
N SER A 196 2.64 -1.59 12.29
CA SER A 196 3.95 -2.26 12.28
C SER A 196 4.29 -2.74 10.86
N PRO A 197 5.59 -2.90 10.51
CA PRO A 197 5.99 -3.35 9.17
C PRO A 197 5.44 -4.73 8.79
N ALA A 198 5.19 -5.58 9.79
CA ALA A 198 4.56 -6.89 9.61
C ALA A 198 3.03 -6.83 9.51
N GLY A 199 2.41 -5.68 9.76
CA GLY A 199 0.96 -5.46 9.71
C GLY A 199 0.16 -6.08 10.86
N SER A 200 0.82 -6.64 11.87
CA SER A 200 0.18 -7.35 12.98
C SER A 200 -0.17 -6.47 14.19
N LEU A 201 0.40 -5.27 14.27
CA LEU A 201 0.23 -4.35 15.39
C LEU A 201 -0.12 -2.94 14.90
N MET A 202 -0.89 -2.22 15.69
CA MET A 202 -1.12 -0.79 15.56
C MET A 202 -0.51 -0.04 16.74
N LEU A 203 0.33 0.94 16.46
CA LEU A 203 0.80 1.93 17.40
C LEU A 203 -0.02 3.21 17.25
N PHE A 204 -0.42 3.84 18.34
CA PHE A 204 -1.28 5.02 18.31
C PHE A 204 -1.07 5.89 19.54
N THR A 205 -1.54 7.14 19.45
CA THR A 205 -1.60 8.07 20.58
C THR A 205 -2.99 8.00 21.21
N SER A 206 -3.10 7.90 22.54
CA SER A 206 -4.38 7.98 23.26
C SER A 206 -4.27 8.88 24.49
N TYR A 207 -5.36 9.58 24.80
CA TYR A 207 -5.50 10.43 25.99
C TYR A 207 -6.11 9.69 27.20
N ARG A 208 -6.34 8.38 27.10
CA ARG A 208 -7.03 7.58 28.13
C ARG A 208 -6.35 7.59 29.49
N GLY A 209 -5.05 7.87 29.55
CA GLY A 209 -4.27 7.94 30.79
C GLY A 209 -4.52 9.19 31.64
N GLY A 210 -5.29 10.17 31.14
CA GLY A 210 -5.72 11.35 31.91
C GLY A 210 -4.63 12.39 32.23
N THR A 211 -3.36 12.11 31.90
CA THR A 211 -2.19 12.95 32.22
C THR A 211 -1.55 13.58 30.98
N GLY A 212 -2.23 13.50 29.84
CA GLY A 212 -1.72 13.92 28.53
C GLY A 212 -1.77 12.78 27.51
N PRO A 213 -1.30 13.03 26.27
CA PRO A 213 -1.23 12.00 25.25
C PRO A 213 -0.11 10.99 25.55
N GLN A 214 -0.43 9.72 25.42
CA GLN A 214 0.46 8.59 25.66
C GLN A 214 0.46 7.65 24.43
N LEU A 215 1.54 6.90 24.27
CA LEU A 215 1.69 5.94 23.17
C LEU A 215 1.26 4.55 23.61
N TYR A 216 0.41 3.91 22.81
CA TYR A 216 -0.12 2.57 23.03
C TYR A 216 0.04 1.70 21.80
N VAL A 217 0.15 0.40 22.03
CA VAL A 217 0.11 -0.62 20.97
C VAL A 217 -1.03 -1.60 21.19
N ILE A 218 -1.69 -2.01 20.11
CA ILE A 218 -2.72 -3.04 20.07
C ILE A 218 -2.47 -3.98 18.90
N SER A 219 -2.97 -5.21 18.96
CA SER A 219 -3.03 -6.09 17.77
C SER A 219 -3.91 -5.46 16.69
N SER A 220 -3.57 -5.67 15.42
CA SER A 220 -4.41 -5.29 14.29
C SER A 220 -5.78 -6.01 14.30
N GLU A 221 -5.86 -7.13 15.02
CA GLU A 221 -7.11 -7.88 15.26
C GLU A 221 -7.86 -7.42 16.51
N GLY A 222 -7.32 -6.46 17.26
CA GLY A 222 -7.91 -5.90 18.48
C GLY A 222 -7.47 -6.64 19.73
N GLY A 223 -8.15 -6.37 20.85
CA GLY A 223 -7.86 -6.99 22.14
C GLY A 223 -7.11 -6.04 23.09
N ARG A 224 -6.20 -6.58 23.90
CA ARG A 224 -5.55 -5.81 24.97
C ARG A 224 -4.56 -4.81 24.39
N GLU A 225 -4.64 -3.59 24.89
CA GLU A 225 -3.71 -2.50 24.60
C GLU A 225 -2.57 -2.46 25.63
N TYR A 226 -1.36 -2.16 25.17
CA TYR A 226 -0.16 -2.05 26.01
C TYR A 226 0.44 -0.64 25.91
N LEU A 227 0.79 -0.06 27.05
CA LEU A 227 1.47 1.24 27.10
C LEU A 227 2.92 1.09 26.61
N ILE A 228 3.30 1.92 25.64
CA ILE A 228 4.67 2.02 25.13
C ILE A 228 5.41 3.20 25.78
N SER A 229 4.75 4.35 25.88
CA SER A 229 5.32 5.54 26.54
C SER A 229 4.23 6.39 27.18
N GLY A 230 4.42 6.73 28.45
CA GLY A 230 3.55 7.64 29.21
C GLY A 230 4.35 8.66 30.01
N ARG A 231 5.39 9.23 29.38
CA ARG A 231 6.32 10.17 30.01
C ARG A 231 5.63 11.52 30.26
N PRO A 232 6.13 12.35 31.20
CA PRO A 232 5.60 13.69 31.40
C PRO A 232 5.56 14.49 30.08
N GLY A 233 4.49 15.25 29.87
CA GLY A 233 4.31 16.05 28.66
C GLY A 233 3.71 15.27 27.49
N LEU A 234 4.06 15.69 26.27
CA LEU A 234 3.56 15.09 25.04
C LEU A 234 4.25 13.76 24.74
N ASN A 235 3.48 12.76 24.31
CA ASN A 235 3.99 11.54 23.68
C ASN A 235 3.12 11.30 22.43
N THR A 236 3.55 11.75 21.26
CA THR A 236 2.69 11.83 20.06
C THR A 236 3.42 11.43 18.78
N CYS A 237 2.66 11.36 17.68
CA CYS A 237 3.14 11.13 16.32
C CYS A 237 4.11 9.94 16.18
N PRO A 238 3.70 8.73 16.64
CA PRO A 238 4.60 7.59 16.58
C PRO A 238 4.76 7.04 15.15
N SER A 239 5.94 6.49 14.85
CA SER A 239 6.23 5.84 13.56
C SER A 239 7.19 4.66 13.75
N TYR A 240 6.85 3.49 13.20
CA TYR A 240 7.74 2.33 13.22
C TYR A 240 8.90 2.49 12.24
N SER A 241 10.09 2.06 12.66
CA SER A 241 11.22 1.78 11.76
C SER A 241 10.85 0.69 10.75
N PRO A 242 11.47 0.67 9.55
CA PRO A 242 11.16 -0.33 8.52
C PRO A 242 11.40 -1.78 8.96
N ASP A 243 12.32 -2.02 9.91
CA ASP A 243 12.59 -3.35 10.48
C ASP A 243 11.71 -3.68 11.71
N GLY A 244 10.92 -2.71 12.18
CA GLY A 244 9.97 -2.85 13.29
C GLY A 244 10.61 -2.92 14.68
N ARG A 245 11.91 -2.66 14.80
CA ARG A 245 12.64 -2.77 16.08
C ARG A 245 12.56 -1.50 16.92
N GLU A 246 12.44 -0.36 16.25
CA GLU A 246 12.41 0.95 16.86
C GLU A 246 11.16 1.72 16.46
N ILE A 247 10.81 2.71 17.28
CA ILE A 247 9.79 3.71 17.01
C ILE A 247 10.42 5.10 17.09
N LEU A 248 10.01 5.99 16.18
CA LEU A 248 10.17 7.43 16.37
C LEU A 248 8.91 7.98 17.01
N CYS A 249 9.05 9.03 17.81
CA CYS A 249 7.93 9.80 18.33
C CYS A 249 8.36 11.20 18.73
N THR A 250 7.39 12.07 18.92
CA THR A 250 7.59 13.37 19.58
C THR A 250 7.44 13.18 21.09
N LEU A 251 8.45 13.57 21.88
CA LEU A 251 8.34 13.70 23.33
C LEU A 251 8.62 15.14 23.77
N SER A 252 7.95 15.61 24.84
CA SER A 252 8.24 16.91 25.45
C SER A 252 8.67 16.82 26.92
N GLN A 253 9.17 15.66 27.35
CA GLN A 253 9.55 15.41 28.75
C GLN A 253 10.67 16.35 29.23
N ASP A 254 11.49 16.86 28.31
CA ASP A 254 12.66 17.69 28.57
C ASP A 254 12.39 19.20 28.33
N GLY A 255 11.12 19.60 28.20
CA GLY A 255 10.68 21.00 28.09
C GLY A 255 9.88 21.27 26.82
N ASN A 256 10.56 21.36 25.67
CA ASN A 256 9.96 21.53 24.35
C ASN A 256 9.76 20.19 23.62
N PRO A 257 8.86 20.12 22.61
CA PRO A 257 8.71 18.93 21.78
C PRO A 257 9.94 18.66 20.93
N GLU A 258 10.45 17.44 21.01
CA GLU A 258 11.63 16.98 20.29
C GLU A 258 11.39 15.58 19.70
N VAL A 259 12.18 15.22 18.69
CA VAL A 259 12.15 13.88 18.10
C VAL A 259 12.99 12.91 18.94
N TYR A 260 12.38 11.80 19.33
CA TYR A 260 13.02 10.71 20.05
C TYR A 260 12.88 9.39 19.30
N MET A 261 13.79 8.48 19.60
CA MET A 261 13.77 7.09 19.18
C MET A 261 13.66 6.18 20.41
N LEU A 262 12.82 5.14 20.35
CA LEU A 262 12.66 4.14 21.39
C LEU A 262 12.71 2.73 20.78
N ASP A 263 13.03 1.73 21.59
CA ASP A 263 12.74 0.34 21.24
C ASP A 263 11.22 0.15 21.10
N ALA A 264 10.79 -0.63 20.10
CA ALA A 264 9.38 -0.88 19.82
C ALA A 264 8.63 -1.61 20.94
N ARG A 265 9.35 -2.24 21.87
CA ARG A 265 8.81 -2.86 23.10
C ARG A 265 8.75 -1.87 24.27
N GLY A 266 9.11 -0.61 24.04
CA GLY A 266 9.30 0.40 25.07
C GLY A 266 10.72 0.40 25.64
N GLY A 267 11.05 1.40 26.44
CA GLY A 267 12.37 1.53 27.07
C GLY A 267 12.81 2.97 27.25
N SER A 268 14.13 3.13 27.45
CA SER A 268 14.77 4.44 27.54
C SER A 268 14.83 5.10 26.15
N PRO A 269 14.33 6.34 26.02
CA PRO A 269 14.31 7.03 24.74
C PRO A 269 15.68 7.63 24.47
N ARG A 270 16.05 7.66 23.20
CA ARG A 270 17.20 8.42 22.71
C ARG A 270 16.71 9.69 22.03
N ARG A 271 17.12 10.84 22.56
CA ARG A 271 16.84 12.15 21.96
C ARG A 271 17.63 12.29 20.66
N LEU A 272 16.98 12.67 19.56
CA LEU A 272 17.62 12.88 18.25
C LEU A 272 17.77 14.35 17.91
N THR A 273 16.90 15.21 18.44
CA THR A 273 16.94 16.67 18.26
C THR A 273 17.05 17.37 19.60
N ASP A 274 17.89 18.41 19.66
CA ASP A 274 18.11 19.22 20.85
C ASP A 274 18.27 20.69 20.44
N SER A 275 17.16 21.42 20.46
CA SER A 275 17.13 22.84 20.13
C SER A 275 15.97 23.55 20.83
N PRO A 276 15.93 24.90 20.89
CA PRO A 276 14.77 25.62 21.43
C PRO A 276 13.49 25.52 20.58
N SER A 277 13.55 24.84 19.43
CA SER A 277 12.48 24.74 18.44
C SER A 277 11.48 23.62 18.76
N ILE A 278 10.34 23.63 18.08
CA ILE A 278 9.35 22.56 18.15
C ILE A 278 9.64 21.56 17.02
N ASP A 279 10.15 20.39 17.39
CA ASP A 279 10.51 19.33 16.44
C ASP A 279 9.51 18.15 16.59
N THR A 280 8.75 17.85 15.53
CA THR A 280 7.58 16.94 15.60
C THR A 280 7.36 16.12 14.32
N SER A 281 6.35 15.24 14.34
CA SER A 281 5.87 14.47 13.19
C SER A 281 6.96 13.68 12.45
N PRO A 282 7.82 12.92 13.15
CA PRO A 282 8.90 12.18 12.50
C PRO A 282 8.38 10.99 11.69
N CYS A 283 9.02 10.71 10.55
CA CYS A 283 8.82 9.50 9.78
C CYS A 283 10.13 8.96 9.21
N TRP A 284 10.22 7.65 9.07
CA TRP A 284 11.38 6.97 8.53
C TRP A 284 11.44 7.03 7.01
N SER A 285 12.65 7.18 6.48
CA SER A 285 12.96 6.73 5.12
C SER A 285 12.77 5.21 5.01
N PRO A 286 12.43 4.66 3.82
CA PRO A 286 12.22 3.22 3.65
C PRO A 286 13.49 2.40 3.88
N THR A 287 14.66 3.03 3.80
CA THR A 287 15.96 2.39 4.10
C THR A 287 16.29 2.40 5.60
N GLY A 288 15.56 3.16 6.41
CA GLY A 288 15.82 3.35 7.84
C GLY A 288 17.09 4.15 8.15
N ARG A 289 17.69 4.83 7.16
CA ARG A 289 18.95 5.59 7.30
C ARG A 289 18.73 7.07 7.58
N GLU A 290 17.64 7.61 7.06
CA GLU A 290 17.23 9.01 7.22
C GLU A 290 15.86 9.10 7.87
N ILE A 291 15.59 10.26 8.46
CA ILE A 291 14.35 10.62 9.14
C ILE A 291 13.88 11.97 8.59
N ALA A 292 12.63 12.05 8.12
CA ALA A 292 11.99 13.33 7.83
C ALA A 292 11.13 13.77 9.03
N PHE A 293 11.10 15.06 9.33
CA PHE A 293 10.37 15.61 10.47
C PHE A 293 10.02 17.09 10.25
N THR A 294 9.11 17.62 11.04
CA THR A 294 8.72 19.03 11.02
C THR A 294 9.49 19.79 12.10
N SER A 295 10.02 20.97 11.77
CA SER A 295 10.69 21.86 12.74
C SER A 295 10.38 23.33 12.44
N ASP A 296 10.16 24.13 13.49
CA ASP A 296 9.99 25.58 13.38
C ASP A 296 11.29 26.40 13.58
N ARG A 297 12.46 25.73 13.54
CA ARG A 297 13.78 26.37 13.77
C ARG A 297 14.14 27.54 12.85
N THR A 298 13.41 27.71 11.76
CA THR A 298 13.55 28.85 10.83
C THR A 298 12.38 29.84 10.91
N GLY A 299 11.66 29.87 12.03
CA GLY A 299 10.57 30.81 12.33
C GLY A 299 9.18 30.23 12.12
N THR A 300 8.95 29.48 11.04
CA THR A 300 7.71 28.73 10.79
C THR A 300 8.00 27.23 10.63
N PRO A 301 7.02 26.35 10.90
CA PRO A 301 7.16 24.91 10.66
C PRO A 301 7.52 24.59 9.22
N GLN A 302 8.63 23.86 9.06
CA GLN A 302 9.20 23.43 7.79
C GLN A 302 9.57 21.95 7.87
N VAL A 303 9.58 21.25 6.74
CA VAL A 303 10.06 19.87 6.70
C VAL A 303 11.58 19.85 6.61
N TYR A 304 12.19 19.00 7.44
CA TYR A 304 13.62 18.72 7.47
C TYR A 304 13.87 17.22 7.31
N VAL A 305 15.10 16.90 6.93
CA VAL A 305 15.64 15.54 6.99
C VAL A 305 16.91 15.53 7.84
N MET A 306 17.15 14.44 8.53
CA MET A 306 18.38 14.14 9.26
C MET A 306 18.74 12.67 9.10
N ASP A 307 19.98 12.32 9.45
CA ASP A 307 20.38 10.93 9.58
C ASP A 307 19.66 10.28 10.77
N ARG A 308 19.57 8.94 10.76
CA ARG A 308 19.04 8.12 11.86
C ARG A 308 19.60 8.49 13.23
N GLU A 309 20.86 8.92 13.26
CA GLU A 309 21.58 9.28 14.49
C GLU A 309 21.34 10.72 14.96
N GLY A 310 20.52 11.51 14.24
CA GLY A 310 20.22 12.91 14.54
C GLY A 310 21.19 13.93 13.91
N GLY A 311 22.22 13.47 13.20
CA GLY A 311 23.17 14.31 12.48
C GLY A 311 22.68 14.79 11.10
N ASN A 312 23.49 15.61 10.43
CA ASN A 312 23.27 16.04 9.03
C ASN A 312 21.88 16.63 8.74
N VAL A 313 21.37 17.40 9.70
CA VAL A 313 20.07 18.06 9.61
C VAL A 313 20.06 19.07 8.45
N ARG A 314 19.10 18.93 7.54
CA ARG A 314 18.92 19.81 6.37
C ARG A 314 17.45 20.10 6.11
N ARG A 315 17.15 21.34 5.72
CA ARG A 315 15.79 21.79 5.37
C ARG A 315 15.41 21.29 3.98
N LEU A 316 14.17 20.84 3.81
CA LEU A 316 13.65 20.39 2.51
C LEU A 316 12.77 21.45 1.82
N THR A 317 11.98 22.18 2.58
CA THR A 317 10.92 23.05 2.05
C THR A 317 11.31 24.50 2.19
N TYR A 318 11.36 25.26 1.08
CA TYR A 318 11.76 26.67 1.09
C TYR A 318 10.68 27.60 0.53
N ASP A 319 9.90 27.11 -0.44
CA ASP A 319 8.98 27.92 -1.25
C ASP A 319 7.55 28.00 -0.67
N VAL A 320 7.36 27.56 0.57
CA VAL A 320 6.04 27.48 1.24
C VAL A 320 6.17 27.94 2.68
N GLU A 321 5.19 28.72 3.16
CA GLU A 321 5.26 29.43 4.44
C GLU A 321 5.17 28.49 5.65
N TYR A 322 4.34 27.46 5.57
CA TYR A 322 4.13 26.48 6.64
C TYR A 322 4.01 25.10 6.01
N THR A 323 4.74 24.13 6.55
CA THR A 323 4.62 22.72 6.18
C THR A 323 4.69 21.80 7.38
N ASP A 324 4.02 20.66 7.29
CA ASP A 324 3.98 19.67 8.37
C ASP A 324 3.64 18.26 7.84
N SER A 325 3.62 17.27 8.72
CA SER A 325 3.19 15.89 8.47
C SER A 325 3.90 15.23 7.28
N PRO A 326 5.25 15.20 7.26
CA PRO A 326 5.98 14.51 6.20
C PRO A 326 5.65 13.01 6.20
N ALA A 327 5.63 12.43 5.00
CA ALA A 327 5.43 11.00 4.76
C ALA A 327 6.35 10.55 3.61
N TRP A 328 7.37 9.77 3.95
CA TRP A 328 8.32 9.24 2.97
C TRP A 328 7.68 8.12 2.13
N SER A 329 7.84 8.19 0.82
CA SER A 329 7.41 7.13 -0.11
C SER A 329 8.14 5.82 0.21
N PRO A 330 7.45 4.66 0.23
CA PRO A 330 8.09 3.36 0.36
C PRO A 330 9.10 3.06 -0.76
N ARG A 331 8.98 3.74 -1.92
CA ARG A 331 9.95 3.66 -3.03
C ARG A 331 11.19 4.54 -2.81
N GLY A 332 11.17 5.40 -1.80
CA GLY A 332 12.29 6.26 -1.41
C GLY A 332 12.52 7.46 -2.32
N ASP A 333 11.72 7.61 -3.37
CA ASP A 333 11.89 8.62 -4.43
C ASP A 333 11.23 9.97 -4.10
N ARG A 334 10.29 10.00 -3.14
CA ARG A 334 9.44 11.15 -2.84
C ARG A 334 9.14 11.27 -1.35
N ILE A 335 8.87 12.49 -0.91
CA ILE A 335 8.29 12.81 0.40
C ILE A 335 7.03 13.63 0.14
N ALA A 336 5.90 13.15 0.65
CA ALA A 336 4.66 13.91 0.71
C ALA A 336 4.62 14.73 2.00
N PHE A 337 4.08 15.93 1.95
CA PHE A 337 3.89 16.75 3.15
C PHE A 337 2.71 17.70 2.95
N VAL A 338 2.17 18.17 4.07
CA VAL A 338 1.10 19.17 4.10
C VAL A 338 1.74 20.55 4.00
N ALA A 339 1.18 21.44 3.18
CA ALA A 339 1.50 22.86 3.17
C ALA A 339 0.25 23.69 3.42
N ARG A 340 0.38 24.77 4.19
CA ARG A 340 -0.73 25.71 4.39
C ARG A 340 -0.89 26.59 3.16
N THR A 341 -2.05 26.54 2.52
CA THR A 341 -2.36 27.31 1.33
C THR A 341 -3.71 28.03 1.51
N GLY A 342 -3.67 29.36 1.54
CA GLY A 342 -4.86 30.17 1.80
C GLY A 342 -5.52 29.82 3.15
N ALA A 343 -6.79 29.41 3.09
CA ALA A 343 -7.59 29.07 4.28
C ALA A 343 -7.53 27.59 4.68
N GLY A 344 -6.78 26.75 3.96
CA GLY A 344 -6.73 25.31 4.17
C GLY A 344 -5.32 24.74 4.04
N PHE A 345 -5.29 23.44 3.74
CA PHE A 345 -4.08 22.66 3.60
C PHE A 345 -4.10 21.87 2.29
N ASP A 346 -2.98 21.89 1.58
CA ASP A 346 -2.75 21.12 0.37
C ASP A 346 -1.62 20.12 0.59
N ILE A 347 -1.56 19.06 -0.23
CA ILE A 347 -0.48 18.07 -0.17
C ILE A 347 0.48 18.32 -1.31
N TYR A 348 1.75 18.51 -0.96
CA TYR A 348 2.86 18.67 -1.89
C TYR A 348 3.77 17.44 -1.85
N LEU A 349 4.52 17.26 -2.95
CA LEU A 349 5.57 16.26 -3.10
C LEU A 349 6.89 16.96 -3.38
N CYS A 350 7.97 16.44 -2.84
CA CYS A 350 9.34 16.73 -3.29
C CYS A 350 10.18 15.44 -3.29
N ARG A 351 11.37 15.48 -3.89
CA ARG A 351 12.38 14.43 -3.73
C ARG A 351 13.05 14.53 -2.35
N PRO A 352 13.69 13.45 -1.85
CA PRO A 352 14.44 13.49 -0.61
C PRO A 352 15.54 14.54 -0.51
N ASP A 353 16.04 15.05 -1.64
CA ASP A 353 17.02 16.13 -1.70
C ASP A 353 16.39 17.54 -1.67
N GLY A 354 15.06 17.63 -1.63
CA GLY A 354 14.27 18.87 -1.65
C GLY A 354 13.90 19.35 -3.05
N SER A 355 14.44 18.75 -4.11
CA SER A 355 14.14 19.13 -5.49
C SER A 355 12.76 18.66 -5.95
N GLY A 356 12.26 19.24 -7.05
CA GLY A 356 11.06 18.75 -7.72
C GLY A 356 9.76 18.98 -6.93
N LEU A 357 9.67 20.10 -6.21
CA LEU A 357 8.45 20.52 -5.52
C LEU A 357 7.27 20.55 -6.50
N ARG A 358 6.19 19.83 -6.16
CA ARG A 358 4.97 19.74 -6.95
C ARG A 358 3.74 19.65 -6.06
N LEU A 359 2.70 20.40 -6.38
CA LEU A 359 1.36 20.22 -5.82
C LEU A 359 0.76 18.89 -6.29
N ALA A 360 0.38 18.02 -5.36
CA ALA A 360 -0.22 16.72 -5.66
C ALA A 360 -1.73 16.68 -5.36
N VAL A 361 -2.17 17.32 -4.28
CA VAL A 361 -3.58 17.40 -3.92
C VAL A 361 -3.93 18.81 -3.51
N SER A 362 -4.96 19.36 -4.15
CA SER A 362 -5.61 20.60 -3.73
C SER A 362 -7.09 20.43 -3.43
N GLY A 363 -7.67 21.49 -2.87
CA GLY A 363 -9.10 21.63 -2.64
C GLY A 363 -9.55 21.07 -1.28
N GLY A 364 -10.31 21.86 -0.54
CA GLY A 364 -10.60 21.59 0.88
C GLY A 364 -9.36 21.79 1.77
N SER A 365 -9.35 21.11 2.91
CA SER A 365 -8.24 21.04 3.85
C SER A 365 -7.75 19.60 3.90
N ASN A 366 -6.57 19.34 3.34
CA ASN A 366 -6.00 18.02 3.11
C ASN A 366 -4.88 17.75 4.12
N GLU A 367 -5.01 16.68 4.90
CA GLU A 367 -4.18 16.45 6.08
C GLU A 367 -3.70 15.00 6.17
N ASN A 368 -2.59 14.81 6.90
CA ASN A 368 -1.99 13.52 7.25
C ASN A 368 -1.83 12.55 6.05
N PRO A 369 -1.04 12.92 5.01
CA PRO A 369 -0.81 12.03 3.87
C PRO A 369 -0.13 10.72 4.30
N ARG A 370 -0.50 9.62 3.64
CA ARG A 370 0.06 8.28 3.81
C ARG A 370 0.18 7.61 2.45
N TRP A 371 1.32 6.98 2.20
CA TRP A 371 1.56 6.23 0.97
C TRP A 371 0.97 4.83 1.07
N SER A 372 0.45 4.32 -0.04
CA SER A 372 0.27 2.88 -0.24
C SER A 372 1.64 2.17 -0.25
N PRO A 373 1.71 0.87 0.09
CA PRO A 373 2.98 0.13 0.17
C PRO A 373 3.66 -0.11 -1.19
N ASP A 374 2.99 0.20 -2.30
CA ASP A 374 3.56 0.24 -3.65
C ASP A 374 3.99 1.64 -4.09
N GLY A 375 3.76 2.69 -3.28
CA GLY A 375 4.09 4.08 -3.60
C GLY A 375 3.29 4.70 -4.75
N ARG A 376 2.21 4.05 -5.23
CA ARG A 376 1.39 4.56 -6.34
C ARG A 376 0.22 5.44 -5.91
N HIS A 377 -0.19 5.33 -4.64
CA HIS A 377 -1.35 6.01 -4.10
C HIS A 377 -1.00 6.86 -2.87
N LEU A 378 -1.76 7.93 -2.69
CA LEU A 378 -1.78 8.73 -1.48
C LEU A 378 -3.16 8.66 -0.83
N LEU A 379 -3.19 8.23 0.43
CA LEU A 379 -4.33 8.31 1.33
C LEU A 379 -4.20 9.54 2.22
N PHE A 380 -5.29 10.28 2.40
CA PHE A 380 -5.29 11.48 3.23
C PHE A 380 -6.68 11.77 3.79
N ALA A 381 -6.74 12.57 4.84
CA ALA A 381 -7.99 13.11 5.37
C ALA A 381 -8.34 14.43 4.66
N SER A 382 -9.61 14.66 4.35
CA SER A 382 -10.05 15.92 3.77
C SER A 382 -11.47 16.29 4.15
N ASN A 383 -11.76 17.59 4.19
CA ASN A 383 -13.11 18.14 4.35
C ASN A 383 -13.71 18.64 3.02
N ARG A 384 -13.14 18.26 1.87
CA ARG A 384 -13.54 18.73 0.53
C ARG A 384 -15.04 18.57 0.22
N ASP A 385 -15.70 17.58 0.82
CA ASP A 385 -17.14 17.36 0.68
C ASP A 385 -17.93 17.86 1.91
N SER A 386 -17.43 18.90 2.59
CA SER A 386 -17.96 19.50 3.84
C SER A 386 -17.90 18.60 5.09
N ILE A 387 -17.82 17.29 4.93
CA ILE A 387 -17.70 16.31 6.03
C ILE A 387 -16.29 15.72 6.00
N PRO A 388 -15.53 15.75 7.12
CA PRO A 388 -14.23 15.08 7.20
C PRO A 388 -14.33 13.61 6.83
N GLY A 389 -13.57 13.20 5.82
CA GLY A 389 -13.52 11.84 5.31
C GLY A 389 -12.13 11.47 4.82
N LEU A 390 -11.98 10.23 4.37
CA LEU A 390 -10.73 9.72 3.82
C LEU A 390 -10.83 9.63 2.31
N TYR A 391 -9.73 9.99 1.64
CA TYR A 391 -9.64 10.02 0.20
C TYR A 391 -8.34 9.34 -0.24
N VAL A 392 -8.42 8.65 -1.37
CA VAL A 392 -7.28 8.07 -2.07
C VAL A 392 -7.13 8.76 -3.41
N THR A 393 -5.92 9.14 -3.76
CA THR A 393 -5.57 9.65 -5.09
C THR A 393 -4.39 8.87 -5.65
N ASP A 394 -4.36 8.80 -6.96
CA ASP A 394 -3.30 8.17 -7.73
C ASP A 394 -2.36 9.28 -8.21
N LEU A 395 -1.09 8.97 -8.45
CA LEU A 395 -0.13 9.97 -8.95
C LEU A 395 -0.31 10.33 -10.44
N ASP A 396 -1.39 9.90 -11.09
CA ASP A 396 -1.72 10.12 -12.50
C ASP A 396 -2.72 11.27 -12.74
N ASP A 397 -2.77 12.23 -11.81
CA ASP A 397 -3.60 13.44 -11.86
C ASP A 397 -5.13 13.19 -11.88
N ARG A 398 -5.58 11.99 -11.48
CA ARG A 398 -7.01 11.73 -11.25
C ARG A 398 -7.52 12.41 -9.99
N SER A 399 -8.78 12.86 -10.06
CA SER A 399 -9.51 13.39 -8.90
C SER A 399 -9.49 12.38 -7.74
N PRO A 400 -9.21 12.83 -6.51
CA PRO A 400 -9.23 11.95 -5.36
C PRO A 400 -10.60 11.29 -5.14
N ARG A 401 -10.60 10.00 -4.88
CA ARG A 401 -11.79 9.18 -4.61
C ARG A 401 -12.01 9.08 -3.11
N ARG A 402 -13.25 9.33 -2.67
CA ARG A 402 -13.66 9.14 -1.27
C ARG A 402 -13.79 7.65 -0.93
N LEU A 403 -13.33 7.24 0.24
CA LEU A 403 -13.57 5.90 0.78
C LEU A 403 -14.93 5.83 1.49
N ASP A 404 -15.61 4.68 1.41
CA ASP A 404 -16.82 4.43 2.18
C ASP A 404 -16.46 4.07 3.61
N LEU A 405 -16.99 4.85 4.56
CA LEU A 405 -16.71 4.75 5.99
C LEU A 405 -17.99 4.45 6.79
N GLY A 406 -19.06 3.97 6.14
CA GLY A 406 -20.32 3.69 6.81
C GLY A 406 -20.94 4.92 7.49
N GLY A 407 -20.72 6.12 6.92
CA GLY A 407 -21.19 7.39 7.48
C GLY A 407 -20.31 8.01 8.58
N LEU A 408 -19.20 7.38 8.95
CA LEU A 408 -18.26 7.94 9.93
C LEU A 408 -17.57 9.21 9.39
N ARG A 409 -17.32 10.15 10.29
CA ARG A 409 -16.31 11.19 10.09
C ARG A 409 -14.95 10.61 10.42
N ALA A 410 -13.94 10.89 9.61
CA ALA A 410 -12.63 10.31 9.77
C ALA A 410 -11.48 11.30 9.59
N GLN A 411 -10.37 10.97 10.23
CA GLN A 411 -9.12 11.72 10.22
C GLN A 411 -7.95 10.79 10.53
N SER A 412 -6.72 11.29 10.43
CA SER A 412 -5.48 10.58 10.80
C SER A 412 -5.41 9.15 10.24
N PRO A 413 -5.45 8.97 8.92
CA PRO A 413 -5.39 7.65 8.31
C PRO A 413 -3.99 7.00 8.44
N ALA A 414 -3.96 5.69 8.26
CA ALA A 414 -2.76 4.86 8.11
C ALA A 414 -3.04 3.70 7.14
N TRP A 415 -2.23 3.60 6.09
CA TRP A 415 -2.29 2.48 5.14
C TRP A 415 -1.40 1.33 5.63
N SER A 416 -1.93 0.11 5.65
CA SER A 416 -1.16 -1.06 6.07
C SER A 416 -0.02 -1.39 5.09
N PRO A 417 1.04 -2.08 5.55
CA PRO A 417 1.90 -2.81 4.62
C PRO A 417 1.10 -3.89 3.87
N ARG A 418 1.73 -4.54 2.88
CA ARG A 418 1.17 -5.74 2.28
C ARG A 418 1.03 -6.82 3.36
N LEU A 419 -0.19 -7.32 3.54
CA LEU A 419 -0.51 -8.32 4.56
C LEU A 419 -0.23 -9.73 4.03
N PRO A 420 0.11 -10.70 4.89
CA PRO A 420 0.19 -12.10 4.49
C PRO A 420 -1.16 -12.55 3.91
N GLY A 421 -1.14 -13.14 2.71
CA GLY A 421 -2.38 -13.53 2.04
C GLY A 421 -3.10 -14.68 2.74
N ALA A 422 -4.42 -14.60 2.83
CA ALA A 422 -5.26 -15.68 3.34
C ALA A 422 -5.31 -16.86 2.35
N GLY A 423 -5.46 -18.08 2.88
CA GLY A 423 -5.62 -19.30 2.09
C GLY A 423 -4.36 -19.79 1.35
N SER A 424 -4.50 -20.92 0.66
CA SER A 424 -3.44 -21.48 -0.19
C SER A 424 -3.59 -20.98 -1.62
N ALA A 425 -2.48 -20.66 -2.29
CA ALA A 425 -2.47 -20.42 -3.74
C ALA A 425 -1.44 -21.32 -4.41
N VAL A 426 -1.81 -21.90 -5.56
CA VAL A 426 -0.95 -22.82 -6.32
C VAL A 426 -0.97 -22.41 -7.79
N ASN A 427 0.21 -22.23 -8.38
CA ASN A 427 0.33 -22.07 -9.82
C ASN A 427 -0.08 -23.37 -10.51
N LEU A 428 -1.03 -23.29 -11.44
CA LEU A 428 -1.34 -24.42 -12.29
C LEU A 428 -0.40 -24.36 -13.50
N ASN A 429 0.16 -25.51 -13.89
CA ASN A 429 0.95 -25.59 -15.11
C ASN A 429 0.09 -25.17 -16.30
N LEU A 430 0.60 -24.26 -17.13
CA LEU A 430 -0.09 -23.76 -18.31
C LEU A 430 -0.44 -24.89 -19.31
N ASP A 431 0.28 -26.02 -19.24
CA ASP A 431 0.01 -27.21 -20.04
C ASP A 431 -1.11 -28.11 -19.49
N ASP A 432 -1.37 -28.08 -18.17
CA ASP A 432 -2.48 -28.84 -17.56
C ASP A 432 -3.83 -28.14 -17.77
N ALA A 433 -3.85 -26.81 -17.87
CA ALA A 433 -5.05 -26.02 -18.15
C ALA A 433 -5.68 -26.34 -19.53
N LYS A 434 -4.88 -26.84 -20.49
CA LYS A 434 -5.36 -27.27 -21.82
C LYS A 434 -6.19 -28.56 -21.80
N ARG A 435 -6.11 -29.37 -20.73
CA ARG A 435 -6.76 -30.70 -20.67
C ARG A 435 -8.17 -30.69 -20.06
N GLY A 436 -8.64 -29.54 -19.56
CA GLY A 436 -9.96 -29.42 -18.90
C GLY A 436 -11.15 -29.18 -19.82
N GLY A 437 -10.95 -29.06 -21.15
CA GLY A 437 -11.98 -28.66 -22.12
C GLY A 437 -12.68 -29.78 -22.87
N THR A 438 -12.46 -31.05 -22.56
CA THR A 438 -13.20 -32.17 -23.19
C THR A 438 -13.31 -33.34 -22.24
N ARG A 439 -14.50 -33.50 -21.64
CA ARG A 439 -15.14 -34.80 -21.41
C ARG A 439 -16.62 -34.61 -21.13
#